data_AF-A0AAU7XCL6-F1
#
_entry.id   AF-A0AAU7XCL6-F1
#
_cell.length_a   1.000
_cell.length_b   1.000
_cell.length_c   1.000
_cell.angle_alpha   90.00
_cell.angle_beta   90.00
_cell.angle_gamma   90.00
#
_symmetry.space_group_name_H-M   'P 1'
#
loop_
_entity.id
_entity.type
_entity.pdbx_description
1 polymer ?
#
loop_
_entity_poly.entity_id
_entity_poly.type
_entity_poly.pdbx_seq_one_letter_code
_entity_poly.pdbx_strand_id
1 'polypeptide(L)'
;MTWYYSVATTPVLGAVFARTLALPIGKQLVAGALEEVFAPNAEPDGYLERAAIPLALRPDEFIANAEDVAGLKPHVAAMAPRYRDIRAPTVVVTGDSDSVVLASIHAAGLVRDIPGSRLVTLPGVGHMPHHAATGTVVAAIEAVARSADTGKPLPSREAIAAGAGAPAQVSEAGESGALGAAFH
;
A
#
# COMPACT_ATOMS: atom_id res chain seq x y z
N MET A 1 -6.06 -3.59 -18.97
CA MET A 1 -6.24 -4.71 -18.02
C MET A 1 -5.77 -5.98 -18.71
N THR A 2 -4.71 -6.59 -18.19
CA THR A 2 -3.93 -7.60 -18.88
C THR A 2 -4.54 -9.00 -18.70
N TRP A 3 -4.54 -9.78 -19.77
CA TRP A 3 -5.26 -11.05 -19.98
C TRP A 3 -4.95 -12.20 -18.99
N TYR A 4 -3.89 -12.11 -18.19
CA TYR A 4 -3.44 -13.21 -17.31
C TYR A 4 -4.30 -13.40 -16.04
N TYR A 5 -4.92 -12.34 -15.50
CA TYR A 5 -5.81 -12.45 -14.34
C TYR A 5 -7.08 -13.28 -14.64
N SER A 6 -7.54 -13.32 -15.91
CA SER A 6 -8.65 -14.18 -16.33
C SER A 6 -8.30 -15.67 -16.37
N VAL A 7 -7.03 -16.02 -16.57
CA VAL A 7 -6.59 -17.43 -16.60
C VAL A 7 -6.54 -18.00 -15.18
N ALA A 8 -6.05 -17.20 -14.22
CA ALA A 8 -5.97 -17.60 -12.81
C ALA A 8 -7.35 -17.79 -12.14
N THR A 9 -8.39 -17.10 -12.64
CA THR A 9 -9.76 -17.16 -12.12
C THR A 9 -10.66 -18.15 -12.88
N THR A 10 -10.14 -18.88 -13.87
CA THR A 10 -10.93 -19.87 -14.60
C THR A 10 -11.19 -21.08 -13.71
N PRO A 11 -12.47 -21.45 -13.42
CA PRO A 11 -12.77 -22.63 -12.61
C PRO A 11 -12.15 -23.86 -13.26
N VAL A 12 -11.57 -24.75 -12.45
CA VAL A 12 -10.77 -25.93 -12.86
C VAL A 12 -9.31 -25.61 -13.21
N LEU A 13 -9.02 -24.65 -14.11
CA LEU A 13 -7.63 -24.36 -14.49
C LEU A 13 -6.84 -23.65 -13.38
N GLY A 14 -7.47 -22.69 -12.70
CA GLY A 14 -6.90 -22.02 -11.52
C GLY A 14 -6.69 -22.99 -10.35
N ALA A 15 -7.61 -23.94 -10.16
CA ALA A 15 -7.52 -24.97 -9.13
C ALA A 15 -6.39 -25.99 -9.39
N VAL A 16 -6.20 -26.41 -10.65
CA VAL A 16 -5.09 -27.29 -11.06
C VAL A 16 -3.77 -26.54 -10.94
N PHE A 17 -3.68 -25.30 -11.42
CA PHE A 17 -2.48 -24.47 -11.27
C PHE A 17 -2.10 -24.24 -9.80
N ALA A 18 -3.07 -23.87 -8.96
CA ALA A 18 -2.85 -23.67 -7.52
C ALA A 18 -2.34 -24.94 -6.83
N ARG A 19 -2.88 -26.10 -7.17
CA ARG A 19 -2.53 -27.39 -6.53
C ARG A 19 -1.25 -28.03 -7.05
N THR A 20 -0.76 -27.63 -8.23
CA THR A 20 0.38 -28.30 -8.89
C THR A 20 1.58 -27.39 -9.15
N LEU A 21 1.35 -26.09 -9.36
CA LEU A 21 2.36 -25.17 -9.87
C LEU A 21 2.58 -23.94 -8.98
N ALA A 22 1.58 -23.49 -8.21
CA ALA A 22 1.71 -22.27 -7.39
C ALA A 22 2.87 -22.35 -6.38
N LEU A 23 3.03 -23.47 -5.68
CA LEU A 23 4.13 -23.63 -4.72
C LEU A 23 5.52 -23.68 -5.39
N PRO A 24 5.81 -24.57 -6.37
CA PRO A 24 7.13 -24.62 -6.99
C PRO A 24 7.47 -23.36 -7.79
N ILE A 25 6.52 -22.78 -8.53
CA ILE A 25 6.76 -21.53 -9.28
C ILE A 25 6.89 -20.35 -8.31
N GLY A 26 6.00 -20.24 -7.32
CA GLY A 26 6.05 -19.18 -6.31
C GLY A 26 7.37 -19.16 -5.55
N LYS A 27 7.91 -20.33 -5.17
CA LYS A 27 9.24 -20.43 -4.55
C LYS A 27 10.37 -19.90 -5.43
N GLN A 28 10.26 -19.99 -6.76
CA GLN A 28 11.27 -19.45 -7.67
C GLN A 28 11.14 -17.94 -7.87
N LEU A 29 9.92 -17.41 -7.79
CA LEU A 29 9.63 -15.99 -8.01
C LEU A 29 9.72 -15.14 -6.74
N VAL A 30 9.60 -15.75 -5.56
CA VAL A 30 9.46 -15.03 -4.28
C VAL A 30 10.61 -14.08 -3.99
N ALA A 31 11.86 -14.45 -4.28
CA ALA A 31 13.01 -13.60 -4.00
C ALA A 31 12.97 -12.29 -4.81
N GLY A 32 12.68 -12.39 -6.11
CA GLY A 32 12.56 -11.20 -6.96
C GLY A 32 11.33 -10.35 -6.62
N ALA A 33 10.22 -10.99 -6.23
CA ALA A 33 9.03 -10.26 -5.79
C ALA A 33 9.28 -9.51 -4.47
N LEU A 34 10.03 -10.10 -3.53
CA LEU A 34 10.42 -9.43 -2.30
C LEU A 34 11.36 -8.25 -2.58
N GLU A 35 12.35 -8.44 -3.45
CA GLU A 35 13.25 -7.36 -3.87
C GLU A 35 12.46 -6.18 -4.46
N GLU A 36 11.51 -6.45 -5.36
CA GLU A 36 10.64 -5.43 -5.96
C GLU A 36 9.75 -4.72 -4.92
N VAL A 37 9.17 -5.46 -3.98
CA VAL A 37 8.31 -4.92 -2.91
C VAL A 37 9.10 -4.04 -1.94
N PHE A 38 10.33 -4.41 -1.61
CA PHE A 38 11.13 -3.63 -0.67
C PHE A 38 11.89 -2.48 -1.34
N ALA A 39 12.15 -2.55 -2.64
CA ALA A 39 12.87 -1.52 -3.38
C ALA A 39 12.25 -0.12 -3.17
N PRO A 40 13.08 0.92 -2.99
CA PRO A 40 14.54 0.92 -2.96
C PRO A 40 15.14 0.59 -1.58
N ASN A 41 14.31 0.29 -0.58
CA ASN A 41 14.73 0.02 0.79
C ASN A 41 15.16 -1.45 0.95
N ALA A 42 15.91 -1.74 2.02
CA ALA A 42 16.34 -3.09 2.33
C ALA A 42 15.19 -3.93 2.89
N GLU A 43 15.09 -5.18 2.43
CA GLU A 43 14.25 -6.20 3.07
C GLU A 43 14.76 -6.45 4.51
N PRO A 44 13.87 -6.57 5.51
CA PRO A 44 14.26 -6.98 6.85
C PRO A 44 14.88 -8.38 6.89
N ASP A 45 15.85 -8.58 7.78
CA ASP A 45 16.52 -9.89 7.91
C ASP A 45 15.54 -11.04 8.18
N GLY A 46 15.60 -12.06 7.31
CA GLY A 46 14.78 -13.26 7.38
C GLY A 46 13.28 -12.99 7.18
N TYR A 47 12.92 -11.94 6.45
CA TYR A 47 11.52 -11.55 6.27
C TYR A 47 10.70 -12.65 5.61
N LEU A 48 11.23 -13.35 4.60
CA LEU A 48 10.55 -14.49 3.96
C LEU A 48 10.05 -15.52 4.97
N GLU A 49 10.91 -15.95 5.90
CA GLU A 49 10.56 -16.95 6.93
C GLU A 49 9.66 -16.34 8.01
N ARG A 50 9.97 -15.12 8.47
CA ARG A 50 9.26 -14.46 9.57
C ARG A 50 7.85 -14.04 9.20
N ALA A 51 7.64 -13.60 7.96
CA ALA A 51 6.33 -13.29 7.39
C ALA A 51 5.62 -14.55 6.88
N ALA A 52 6.27 -15.72 6.96
CA ALA A 52 5.76 -17.01 6.53
C ALA A 52 5.20 -16.98 5.10
N ILE A 53 5.88 -16.27 4.19
CA ILE A 53 5.45 -16.06 2.79
C ILE A 53 5.08 -17.36 2.06
N PRO A 54 5.79 -18.49 2.26
CA PRO A 54 5.41 -19.75 1.61
C PRO A 54 4.03 -20.29 2.00
N LEU A 55 3.44 -19.86 3.13
CA LEU A 55 2.08 -20.24 3.51
C LEU A 55 1.03 -19.69 2.55
N ALA A 56 1.26 -18.49 2.00
CA ALA A 56 0.37 -17.89 1.00
C ALA A 56 0.36 -18.65 -0.34
N LEU A 57 1.38 -19.49 -0.59
CA LEU A 57 1.48 -20.33 -1.79
C LEU A 57 0.80 -21.69 -1.63
N ARG A 58 0.23 -21.99 -0.46
CA ARG A 58 -0.60 -23.18 -0.29
C ARG A 58 -1.84 -23.06 -1.16
N PRO A 59 -2.35 -24.18 -1.71
CA PRO A 59 -3.32 -24.08 -2.80
C PRO A 59 -4.61 -23.34 -2.46
N ASP A 60 -5.16 -23.56 -1.27
CA ASP A 60 -6.43 -22.95 -0.88
C ASP A 60 -6.24 -21.46 -0.54
N GLU A 61 -5.15 -21.11 0.13
CA GLU A 61 -4.75 -19.71 0.40
C GLU A 61 -4.45 -18.93 -0.88
N PHE A 62 -3.77 -19.56 -1.84
CA PHE A 62 -3.46 -18.95 -3.14
C PHE A 62 -4.74 -18.67 -3.94
N ILE A 63 -5.69 -19.62 -3.95
CA ILE A 63 -6.99 -19.46 -4.62
C ILE A 63 -7.76 -18.30 -3.98
N ALA A 64 -7.87 -18.28 -2.65
CA ALA A 64 -8.58 -17.22 -1.93
C ALA A 64 -7.97 -15.83 -2.22
N ASN A 65 -6.65 -15.71 -2.16
CA ASN A 65 -5.95 -14.46 -2.50
C ASN A 65 -6.19 -14.05 -3.97
N ALA A 66 -6.19 -15.01 -4.90
CA ALA A 66 -6.48 -14.72 -6.31
C ALA A 66 -7.92 -14.23 -6.53
N GLU A 67 -8.89 -14.82 -5.82
CA GLU A 67 -10.29 -14.37 -5.82
C GLU A 67 -10.42 -12.94 -5.27
N ASP A 68 -9.75 -12.63 -4.16
CA ASP A 68 -9.72 -11.30 -3.57
C ASP A 68 -9.13 -10.26 -4.54
N VAL A 69 -7.98 -10.57 -5.16
CA VAL A 69 -7.33 -9.66 -6.13
C VAL A 69 -8.20 -9.45 -7.36
N ALA A 70 -8.84 -10.50 -7.89
CA ALA A 70 -9.75 -10.39 -9.02
C ALA A 70 -11.01 -9.55 -8.68
N GLY A 71 -11.50 -9.69 -7.46
CA GLY A 71 -12.63 -8.92 -6.93
C GLY A 71 -12.27 -7.50 -6.50
N LEU A 72 -11.00 -7.16 -6.30
CA LEU A 72 -10.60 -5.92 -5.61
C LEU A 72 -11.15 -4.65 -6.28
N LYS A 73 -10.98 -4.52 -7.59
CA LYS A 73 -11.37 -3.30 -8.32
C LYS A 73 -12.87 -2.97 -8.21
N PRO A 74 -13.82 -3.88 -8.52
CA PRO A 74 -15.23 -3.55 -8.39
C PRO A 74 -15.62 -3.19 -6.94
N HIS A 75 -15.04 -3.84 -5.94
CA HIS A 75 -15.30 -3.50 -4.54
C HIS A 75 -14.78 -2.10 -4.17
N VAL A 76 -13.54 -1.77 -4.54
CA VAL A 76 -12.97 -0.43 -4.30
C VAL A 76 -13.75 0.63 -5.06
N ALA A 77 -14.17 0.37 -6.29
CA ALA A 77 -14.99 1.30 -7.08
C ALA A 77 -16.36 1.57 -6.41
N ALA A 78 -16.96 0.56 -5.78
CA ALA A 78 -18.20 0.74 -5.03
C ALA A 78 -18.00 1.49 -3.70
N MET A 79 -16.84 1.33 -3.05
CA MET A 79 -16.52 2.00 -1.79
C MET A 79 -16.05 3.45 -1.96
N ALA A 80 -15.28 3.75 -3.01
CA ALA A 80 -14.62 5.05 -3.19
C ALA A 80 -15.56 6.27 -3.09
N PRO A 81 -16.79 6.27 -3.63
CA PRO A 81 -17.72 7.40 -3.48
C PRO A 81 -18.09 7.73 -2.03
N ARG A 82 -17.89 6.80 -1.10
CA ARG A 82 -18.19 6.95 0.34
C ARG A 82 -17.00 7.45 1.15
N TYR A 83 -15.82 7.62 0.57
CA TYR A 83 -14.66 8.16 1.29
C TYR A 83 -14.93 9.56 1.86
N ARG A 84 -15.77 10.36 1.19
CA ARG A 84 -16.23 11.67 1.69
C ARG A 84 -17.03 11.61 3.00
N ASP A 85 -17.57 10.43 3.33
CA ASP A 85 -18.35 10.23 4.55
C ASP A 85 -17.45 9.91 5.75
N ILE A 86 -16.15 9.67 5.54
CA ILE A 86 -15.19 9.43 6.62
C ILE A 86 -15.00 10.72 7.42
N ARG A 87 -15.44 10.69 8.68
CA ARG A 87 -15.27 11.79 9.65
C ARG A 87 -14.19 11.53 10.69
N ALA A 88 -13.70 10.28 10.76
CA ALA A 88 -12.64 9.91 11.68
C ALA A 88 -11.32 10.61 11.28
N PRO A 89 -10.48 11.00 12.25
CA PRO A 89 -9.13 11.48 11.96
C PRO A 89 -8.38 10.49 11.06
N THR A 90 -7.86 10.97 9.94
CA THR A 90 -7.24 10.13 8.91
C THR A 90 -5.86 10.67 8.53
N VAL A 91 -4.84 9.81 8.60
CA VAL A 91 -3.50 10.08 8.08
C VAL A 91 -3.19 9.06 6.99
N VAL A 92 -2.75 9.55 5.84
CA VAL A 92 -2.27 8.76 4.69
C VAL A 92 -0.76 8.85 4.70
N VAL A 93 -0.07 7.71 4.75
CA VAL A 93 1.39 7.61 4.70
C VAL A 93 1.78 6.92 3.40
N THR A 94 2.72 7.49 2.65
CA THR A 94 3.18 6.94 1.37
C THR A 94 4.66 7.25 1.15
N GLY A 95 5.35 6.40 0.41
CA GLY A 95 6.69 6.66 -0.09
C GLY A 95 6.66 7.37 -1.44
N ASP A 96 7.63 8.23 -1.73
CA ASP A 96 7.75 8.87 -3.05
C ASP A 96 8.44 7.99 -4.10
N SER A 97 9.00 6.87 -3.67
CA SER A 97 9.75 5.92 -4.49
C SER A 97 9.02 4.57 -4.62
N ASP A 98 7.73 4.53 -4.31
CA ASP A 98 6.87 3.34 -4.47
C ASP A 98 6.51 3.15 -5.96
N SER A 99 7.07 2.12 -6.58
CA SER A 99 6.77 1.71 -7.96
C SER A 99 5.57 0.76 -8.07
N VAL A 100 5.07 0.22 -6.96
CA VAL A 100 3.97 -0.75 -6.89
C VAL A 100 2.62 -0.03 -6.76
N VAL A 101 2.53 0.92 -5.83
CA VAL A 101 1.33 1.73 -5.57
C VAL A 101 1.68 3.20 -5.68
N LEU A 102 1.59 3.71 -6.92
CA LEU A 102 1.99 5.09 -7.22
C LEU A 102 1.26 6.12 -6.33
N ALA A 103 2.05 6.85 -5.55
CA ALA A 103 1.56 7.87 -4.61
C ALA A 103 0.70 8.95 -5.30
N SER A 104 1.07 9.33 -6.52
CA SER A 104 0.36 10.33 -7.34
C SER A 104 -1.06 9.91 -7.72
N ILE A 105 -1.35 8.61 -7.75
CA ILE A 105 -2.67 8.08 -8.05
C ILE A 105 -3.42 7.80 -6.75
N HIS A 106 -2.83 7.00 -5.86
CA HIS A 106 -3.54 6.41 -4.73
C HIS A 106 -3.58 7.34 -3.51
N ALA A 107 -2.42 7.83 -3.07
CA ALA A 107 -2.35 8.70 -1.89
C ALA A 107 -3.00 10.06 -2.16
N ALA A 108 -2.72 10.64 -3.33
CA ALA A 108 -3.37 11.89 -3.76
C ALA A 108 -4.89 11.73 -3.90
N GLY A 109 -5.37 10.58 -4.42
CA GLY A 109 -6.79 10.26 -4.52
C GLY A 109 -7.47 10.19 -3.14
N LEU A 110 -6.87 9.48 -2.18
CA LEU A 110 -7.40 9.40 -0.81
C LEU A 110 -7.46 10.77 -0.13
N VAL A 111 -6.44 11.60 -0.30
CA VAL A 111 -6.40 12.94 0.32
C VAL A 111 -7.46 13.86 -0.28
N ARG A 112 -7.68 13.76 -1.60
CA ARG A 112 -8.79 14.46 -2.28
C ARG A 112 -10.15 14.02 -1.76
N ASP A 113 -10.34 12.71 -1.55
CA ASP A 113 -11.65 12.12 -1.32
C ASP A 113 -12.03 12.04 0.17
N ILE A 114 -11.08 12.13 1.10
CA ILE A 114 -11.32 12.09 2.55
C ILE A 114 -11.11 13.48 3.17
N PRO A 115 -12.19 14.19 3.52
CA PRO A 115 -12.12 15.54 4.08
C PRO A 115 -11.31 15.60 5.36
N GLY A 116 -10.37 16.54 5.43
CA GLY A 116 -9.57 16.77 6.64
C GLY A 116 -8.46 15.74 6.87
N SER A 117 -8.24 14.79 5.94
CA SER A 117 -7.10 13.89 5.99
C SER A 117 -5.76 14.64 5.93
N ARG A 118 -4.68 13.95 6.32
CA ARG A 118 -3.30 14.45 6.25
C ARG A 118 -2.44 13.50 5.45
N LEU A 119 -1.63 14.03 4.53
CA LEU A 119 -0.64 13.26 3.79
C LEU A 119 0.75 13.41 4.42
N VAL A 120 1.40 12.30 4.67
CA VAL A 120 2.81 12.21 5.03
C VAL A 120 3.52 11.43 3.92
N THR A 121 4.32 12.15 3.13
CA THR A 121 5.14 11.57 2.07
C THR A 121 6.56 11.37 2.59
N LEU A 122 7.10 10.17 2.39
CA LEU A 122 8.41 9.74 2.88
C LEU A 122 9.41 9.68 1.72
N PRO A 123 10.49 10.50 1.73
CA PRO A 123 11.46 10.49 0.65
C PRO A 123 12.31 9.22 0.62
N GLY A 124 12.55 8.70 -0.58
CA GLY A 124 13.36 7.50 -0.79
C GLY A 124 12.74 6.23 -0.21
N VAL A 125 11.45 6.26 0.14
CA VAL A 125 10.71 5.10 0.66
C VAL A 125 9.87 4.48 -0.44
N GLY A 126 9.94 3.15 -0.52
CA GLY A 126 9.19 2.33 -1.45
C GLY A 126 7.86 1.83 -0.90
N HIS A 127 7.47 0.62 -1.32
CA HIS A 127 6.14 0.06 -1.06
C HIS A 127 5.89 -0.34 0.41
N MET A 128 6.95 -0.48 1.21
CA MET A 128 6.87 -0.97 2.60
C MET A 128 7.21 0.12 3.64
N PRO A 129 6.47 1.25 3.71
CA PRO A 129 6.80 2.36 4.61
C PRO A 129 6.74 1.98 6.10
N HIS A 130 5.95 0.97 6.45
CA HIS A 130 5.86 0.44 7.82
C HIS A 130 7.11 -0.35 8.25
N HIS A 131 7.95 -0.79 7.32
CA HIS A 131 9.28 -1.34 7.61
C HIS A 131 10.38 -0.28 7.48
N ALA A 132 10.35 0.51 6.41
CA ALA A 132 11.40 1.49 6.12
C ALA A 132 11.36 2.71 7.05
N ALA A 133 10.18 3.10 7.53
CA ALA A 133 9.95 4.29 8.35
C ALA A 133 9.01 4.00 9.53
N THR A 134 9.26 2.91 10.25
CA THR A 134 8.44 2.45 11.39
C THR A 134 8.13 3.56 12.38
N GLY A 135 9.11 4.39 12.74
CA GLY A 135 8.92 5.51 13.67
C GLY A 135 7.86 6.51 13.19
N THR A 136 7.86 6.84 11.90
CA THR A 136 6.87 7.77 11.33
C THR A 136 5.49 7.14 11.24
N VAL A 137 5.40 5.84 10.91
CA VAL A 137 4.12 5.12 10.90
C VAL A 137 3.54 5.03 12.32
N VAL A 138 4.36 4.74 13.34
CA VAL A 138 3.93 4.75 14.74
C VAL A 138 3.46 6.14 15.16
N ALA A 139 4.24 7.19 14.86
CA ALA A 139 3.85 8.56 15.17
C ALA A 139 2.52 8.98 14.51
N ALA A 140 2.27 8.52 13.29
CA ALA A 140 1.00 8.73 12.58
C ALA A 140 -0.17 8.01 13.27
N ILE A 141 0.02 6.75 13.68
CA ILE A 141 -0.98 5.97 14.42
C ILE A 141 -1.32 6.67 15.74
N GLU A 142 -0.31 7.09 16.50
CA GLU A 142 -0.53 7.80 17.76
C GLU A 142 -1.22 9.14 17.56
N ALA A 143 -0.90 9.87 16.48
CA ALA A 143 -1.57 11.13 16.14
C ALA A 143 -3.06 10.92 15.86
N VAL A 144 -3.41 9.87 15.10
CA VAL A 144 -4.80 9.48 14.85
C VAL A 144 -5.49 9.10 16.15
N ALA A 145 -4.88 8.23 16.97
CA ALA A 145 -5.45 7.80 18.24
C ALA A 145 -5.71 8.99 19.19
N ARG A 146 -4.72 9.87 19.38
CA ARG A 146 -4.88 11.08 20.22
C ARG A 146 -5.98 12.00 19.68
N SER A 147 -6.07 12.18 18.37
CA SER A 147 -7.10 13.02 17.75
C SER A 147 -8.49 12.42 17.94
N ALA A 148 -8.63 11.10 17.82
CA ALA A 148 -9.88 10.38 18.06
C ALA A 148 -10.32 10.47 19.53
N ASP A 149 -9.40 10.28 20.47
CA ASP A 149 -9.69 10.30 21.91
C ASP A 149 -10.05 11.70 22.42
N THR A 150 -9.35 12.73 21.94
CA THR A 150 -9.50 14.10 22.46
C THR A 150 -10.46 14.96 21.65
N GLY A 151 -10.86 14.52 20.46
CA GLY A 151 -11.60 15.33 19.48
C GLY A 151 -10.79 16.51 18.92
N LYS A 152 -9.51 16.65 19.28
CA LYS A 152 -8.64 17.71 18.77
C LYS A 152 -8.25 17.42 17.31
N PRO A 153 -8.01 18.45 16.49
CA PRO A 153 -7.54 18.26 15.12
C PRO A 153 -6.23 17.47 15.07
N LEU A 154 -6.02 16.77 13.94
CA LEU A 154 -4.73 16.13 13.68
C LEU A 154 -3.59 17.16 13.73
N PRO A 155 -2.43 16.79 14.30
CA PRO A 155 -1.23 17.61 14.22
C PRO A 155 -0.81 17.81 12.75
N SER A 156 0.05 18.80 12.51
CA SER A 156 0.57 19.05 11.16
C SER A 156 1.41 17.85 10.68
N ARG A 157 1.56 17.72 9.36
CA ARG A 157 2.37 16.63 8.75
C ARG A 157 3.82 16.67 9.24
N GLU A 158 4.37 17.86 9.45
CA GLU A 158 5.72 18.08 9.98
C GLU A 158 5.82 17.62 11.43
N ALA A 159 4.80 17.87 12.25
CA ALA A 159 4.76 17.40 13.63
C ALA A 159 4.65 15.87 13.72
N ILE A 160 3.88 15.24 12.81
CA ILE A 160 3.81 13.77 12.72
C ILE A 160 5.18 13.20 12.31
N ALA A 161 5.82 13.78 11.31
CA ALA A 161 7.16 13.39 10.86
C ALA A 161 8.22 13.56 11.96
N ALA A 162 8.17 14.67 12.71
CA ALA A 162 9.11 14.95 13.80
C ALA A 162 8.93 14.01 15.01
N GLY A 163 7.73 13.50 15.26
CA GLY A 163 7.45 12.53 16.32
C GLY A 163 8.17 11.18 16.16
N ALA A 164 8.75 10.91 14.99
CA ALA A 164 9.46 9.67 14.68
C ALA A 164 10.90 9.58 15.23
N GLY A 165 11.48 10.68 15.71
CA GLY A 165 12.83 10.68 16.33
C GLY A 165 14.05 10.76 15.40
N ALA A 166 13.88 10.92 14.07
CA ALA A 166 14.93 11.26 13.09
C ALA A 166 14.27 11.80 11.79
N PRO A 167 14.93 12.61 10.94
CA PRO A 167 14.24 13.50 10.02
C PRO A 167 13.68 12.74 8.81
N ALA A 168 12.38 12.44 8.83
CA ALA A 168 11.64 12.31 7.58
C ALA A 168 11.61 13.70 6.93
N GLN A 169 12.43 13.91 5.89
CA GLN A 169 12.42 15.16 5.17
C GLN A 169 11.07 15.30 4.47
N VAL A 170 10.28 16.29 4.84
CA VAL A 170 8.97 16.52 4.23
C VAL A 170 9.19 17.36 2.97
N SER A 171 8.85 16.83 1.80
CA SER A 171 8.84 17.62 0.55
C SER A 171 7.55 18.43 0.45
N GLU A 172 7.67 19.71 0.09
CA GLU A 172 6.52 20.55 -0.25
C GLU A 172 5.95 20.09 -1.60
N ALA A 173 4.67 19.74 -1.63
CA ALA A 173 3.95 19.58 -2.89
C ALA A 173 3.89 20.95 -3.58
N GLY A 174 4.84 21.17 -4.49
CA GLY A 174 4.92 22.34 -5.36
C GLY A 174 3.73 22.41 -6.31
N GLU A 175 3.29 23.65 -6.50
CA GLU A 175 2.11 24.08 -7.23
C GLU A 175 2.08 23.61 -8.71
N SER A 176 0.86 23.32 -9.15
CA SER A 176 0.34 23.36 -10.53
C SER A 176 1.32 23.77 -11.65
N GLY A 177 1.77 22.79 -12.44
CA GLY A 177 2.28 22.98 -13.80
C GLY A 177 1.54 22.04 -14.76
N ALA A 178 0.66 22.61 -15.58
CA ALA A 178 -0.14 21.91 -16.58
C ALA A 178 0.72 21.17 -17.62
N LEU A 179 0.32 19.94 -17.96
CA LEU A 179 0.53 19.18 -19.21
C LEU A 179 -0.26 17.86 -18.99
N GLY A 180 -1.32 17.49 -19.70
CA GLY A 180 -1.66 17.74 -21.09
C GLY A 180 -1.56 16.41 -21.86
N ALA A 181 -2.62 15.60 -21.85
CA ALA A 181 -2.84 14.39 -22.67
C ALA A 181 -1.84 13.22 -22.44
N ALA A 182 -2.14 11.94 -22.57
CA ALA A 182 -3.23 11.21 -23.21
C ALA A 182 -3.36 9.84 -22.51
N PHE A 183 -4.59 9.35 -22.38
CA PHE A 183 -4.89 7.96 -22.03
C PHE A 183 -5.19 7.18 -23.32
N HIS A 184 -4.56 6.02 -23.49
CA HIS A 184 -5.11 4.86 -24.20
C HIS A 184 -4.76 3.59 -23.44
#